data_AF-A0A954RQD7-F1
#
_entry.id   AF-A0A954RQD7-F1
#
_cell.length_a   1.000
_cell.length_b   1.000
_cell.length_c   1.000
_cell.angle_alpha   90.00
_cell.angle_beta   90.00
_cell.angle_gamma   90.00
#
_symmetry.space_group_name_H-M   'P 1'
#
loop_
_entity.id
_entity.type
_entity.pdbx_description
1 polymer ?
#
loop_
_entity_poly.entity_id
_entity_poly.type
_entity_poly.pdbx_seq_one_letter_code
_entity_poly.pdbx_strand_id
1 'polypeptide(L)'
;MNEISNETRRLLCERGIEIPILSGIEISKWIDELKDEFDCFPIAVSILRVVGGLRVDETGPGEDLAKSDFVLDPSELEGEGDYICDHEEIVGGKLFPLGTANRGKDALVVDEHGHAYWLNDGGVFFYQDCEELVVSLIRGKKGKLIWPEENTSSPTPSPSSPGTKPIFPCS
;
A
#
# COMPACT_ATOMS: atom_id res chain seq x y z
N MET A 1 16.72 3.09 -1.97
CA MET A 1 16.65 2.89 -3.43
C MET A 1 16.86 4.25 -4.09
N ASN A 2 17.87 4.40 -4.95
CA ASN A 2 18.19 5.71 -5.57
C ASN A 2 17.86 5.76 -7.07
N GLU A 3 17.57 4.62 -7.69
CA GLU A 3 17.25 4.51 -9.10
C GLU A 3 16.42 3.24 -9.34
N ILE A 4 15.52 3.26 -10.31
CA ILE A 4 14.81 2.07 -10.81
C ILE A 4 15.68 1.40 -11.89
N SER A 5 15.79 0.07 -11.92
CA SER A 5 16.69 -0.59 -12.86
C SER A 5 16.28 -0.36 -14.33
N ASN A 6 17.25 -0.46 -15.23
CA ASN A 6 17.01 -0.38 -16.68
C ASN A 6 16.08 -1.50 -17.18
N GLU A 7 16.05 -2.65 -16.49
CA GLU A 7 15.11 -3.72 -16.80
C GLU A 7 13.68 -3.29 -16.50
N THR A 8 13.43 -2.71 -15.33
CA THR A 8 12.11 -2.21 -14.95
C THR A 8 11.66 -1.06 -15.84
N ARG A 9 12.55 -0.11 -16.18
CA ARG A 9 12.25 0.94 -17.17
C ARG A 9 11.83 0.34 -18.51
N ARG A 10 12.56 -0.68 -18.97
CA ARG A 10 12.24 -1.36 -20.22
C ARG A 10 10.87 -2.04 -20.16
N LEU A 11 10.54 -2.72 -19.06
CA LEU A 11 9.25 -3.38 -18.87
C LEU A 11 8.07 -2.40 -18.91
N LEU A 12 8.26 -1.21 -18.33
CA LEU A 12 7.29 -0.11 -18.36
C LEU A 12 7.16 0.47 -19.78
N CYS A 13 8.28 0.77 -20.45
CA CYS A 13 8.29 1.28 -21.82
C CYS A 13 7.66 0.31 -22.83
N GLU A 14 7.90 -1.00 -22.71
CA GLU A 14 7.29 -2.02 -23.58
C GLU A 14 5.75 -2.03 -23.50
N ARG A 15 5.18 -1.49 -22.41
CA ARG A 15 3.74 -1.34 -22.18
C ARG A 15 3.22 0.08 -22.44
N GLY A 16 4.09 0.99 -22.90
CA GLY A 16 3.74 2.40 -23.09
C GLY A 16 3.48 3.17 -21.80
N ILE A 17 4.00 2.69 -20.67
CA ILE A 17 3.88 3.34 -19.37
C ILE A 17 5.09 4.26 -19.17
N GLU A 18 4.83 5.53 -18.89
CA GLU A 18 5.86 6.52 -18.58
C GLU A 18 5.96 6.73 -17.07
N ILE A 19 7.19 6.81 -16.56
CA ILE A 19 7.44 7.18 -15.17
C ILE A 19 7.39 8.71 -15.09
N PRO A 20 6.49 9.30 -14.29
CA PRO A 20 6.41 10.74 -14.18
C PRO A 20 7.65 11.28 -13.46
N ILE A 21 8.12 12.44 -13.93
CA ILE A 21 9.19 13.19 -13.27
C ILE A 21 8.51 14.13 -12.28
N LEU A 22 8.38 13.70 -11.03
CA LEU A 22 7.82 14.55 -9.99
C LEU A 22 8.82 15.63 -9.57
N SER A 23 8.30 16.84 -9.41
CA SER A 23 9.03 17.93 -8.78
C SER A 23 9.12 17.71 -7.27
N GLY A 24 10.14 18.30 -6.64
CA GLY A 24 10.23 18.30 -5.17
C GLY A 24 9.02 18.96 -4.49
N ILE A 25 8.30 19.83 -5.20
CA ILE A 25 7.10 20.52 -4.71
C ILE A 25 5.95 19.54 -4.54
N GLU A 26 5.72 18.66 -5.53
CA GLU A 26 4.64 17.66 -5.47
C GLU A 26 4.85 16.69 -4.30
N ILE A 27 6.09 16.23 -4.11
CA ILE A 27 6.42 15.31 -3.02
C ILE A 27 6.26 16.01 -1.66
N SER A 28 6.70 17.26 -1.53
CA SER A 28 6.48 18.03 -0.30
C SER A 28 5.01 18.25 0.00
N LYS A 29 4.16 18.38 -1.02
CA LYS A 29 2.71 18.51 -0.84
C LYS A 29 2.12 17.23 -0.24
N TRP A 30 2.42 16.06 -0.80
CA TRP A 30 1.96 14.78 -0.25
C TRP A 30 2.40 14.56 1.19
N ILE A 31 3.66 14.91 1.50
CA ILE A 31 4.17 14.79 2.87
C ILE A 31 3.41 15.72 3.82
N ASP A 32 3.09 16.94 3.39
CA ASP A 32 2.35 17.90 4.22
C ASP A 32 0.90 17.48 4.46
N GLU A 33 0.26 16.86 3.46
CA GLU A 33 -1.11 16.33 3.54
C GLU A 33 -1.20 15.14 4.51
N LEU A 34 -0.19 14.27 4.52
CA LEU A 34 -0.21 13.02 5.28
C LEU A 34 0.43 13.10 6.68
N LYS A 35 1.06 14.22 7.03
CA LYS A 35 1.85 14.37 8.27
C LYS A 35 1.06 14.17 9.56
N ASP A 36 -0.26 14.36 9.52
CA ASP A 36 -1.12 14.25 10.71
C ASP A 36 -1.47 12.79 11.02
N GLU A 37 -1.33 11.89 10.03
CA GLU A 37 -1.63 10.46 10.15
C GLU A 37 -0.38 9.58 10.09
N PHE A 38 0.66 9.98 9.33
CA PHE A 38 1.81 9.13 9.03
C PHE A 38 3.15 9.81 9.32
N ASP A 39 4.08 9.05 9.90
CA ASP A 39 5.47 9.44 10.00
C ASP A 39 6.18 9.26 8.65
N CYS A 40 6.63 10.37 8.05
CA CYS A 40 7.36 10.29 6.79
C CYS A 40 8.83 9.92 7.00
N PHE A 41 9.29 8.86 6.32
CA PHE A 41 10.69 8.40 6.38
C PHE A 41 11.52 8.96 5.22
N PRO A 42 12.83 9.22 5.42
CA PRO A 42 13.72 9.61 4.32
C PRO A 42 13.74 8.61 3.15
N ILE A 43 13.55 7.32 3.45
CA ILE A 43 13.49 6.27 2.43
C ILE A 43 12.20 6.36 1.60
N ALA A 44 11.05 6.66 2.21
CA ALA A 44 9.79 6.87 1.51
C ALA A 44 9.88 8.06 0.54
N VAL A 45 10.43 9.18 0.99
CA VAL A 45 10.70 10.35 0.12
C VAL A 45 11.60 9.98 -1.06
N SER A 46 12.62 9.15 -0.82
CA SER A 46 13.54 8.70 -1.88
C SER A 46 12.84 7.81 -2.89
N ILE A 47 11.92 6.93 -2.45
CA ILE A 47 11.11 6.08 -3.32
C ILE A 47 10.15 6.93 -4.16
N LEU A 48 9.42 7.87 -3.54
CA LEU A 48 8.49 8.76 -4.23
C LEU A 48 9.16 9.62 -5.30
N ARG A 49 10.44 9.99 -5.12
CA ARG A 49 11.21 10.69 -6.16
C ARG A 49 11.47 9.86 -7.41
N VAL A 50 11.50 8.53 -7.27
CA VAL A 50 11.85 7.62 -8.37
C VAL A 50 10.61 7.09 -9.07
N VAL A 51 9.57 6.76 -8.30
CA VAL A 51 8.38 6.06 -8.82
C VAL A 51 7.06 6.71 -8.41
N GLY A 52 7.08 7.77 -7.61
CA GLY A 52 5.86 8.48 -7.24
C GLY A 52 5.13 9.00 -8.48
N GLY A 53 3.81 8.92 -8.46
CA GLY A 53 2.91 9.29 -9.56
C GLY A 53 2.79 8.22 -10.65
N LEU A 54 3.56 7.13 -10.59
CA LEU A 54 3.44 6.03 -11.54
C LEU A 54 2.02 5.45 -11.50
N ARG A 55 1.37 5.40 -12.66
CA ARG A 55 0.03 4.85 -12.84
C ARG A 55 0.07 3.76 -13.90
N VAL A 56 -0.54 2.63 -13.59
CA VAL A 56 -0.71 1.50 -14.50
C VAL A 56 -2.18 1.10 -14.47
N ASP A 57 -2.87 1.27 -15.59
CA ASP A 57 -4.28 0.92 -15.74
C ASP A 57 -4.47 -0.46 -16.43
N GLU A 58 -3.38 -1.21 -16.63
CA GLU A 58 -3.45 -2.54 -17.24
C GLU A 58 -4.12 -3.56 -16.31
N THR A 59 -5.11 -4.29 -16.84
CA THR A 59 -5.71 -5.44 -16.16
C THR A 59 -5.67 -6.67 -17.08
N GLY A 60 -5.63 -7.87 -16.50
CA GLY A 60 -5.60 -9.11 -17.28
C GLY A 60 -4.97 -10.29 -16.57
N PRO A 61 -4.71 -11.42 -17.26
CA PRO A 61 -4.02 -12.55 -16.65
C PRO A 61 -2.59 -12.16 -16.24
N GLY A 62 -2.20 -12.52 -15.02
CA GLY A 62 -0.83 -12.43 -14.53
C GLY A 62 -0.25 -13.80 -14.22
N GLU A 63 0.97 -13.81 -13.67
CA GLU A 63 1.74 -15.03 -13.38
C GLU A 63 1.10 -15.87 -12.24
N ASP A 64 0.75 -15.23 -11.12
CA ASP A 64 0.12 -15.86 -9.95
C ASP A 64 -1.30 -15.36 -9.70
N LEU A 65 -1.56 -14.09 -10.01
CA LEU A 65 -2.78 -13.35 -9.75
C LEU A 65 -3.18 -12.60 -11.02
N ALA A 66 -4.44 -12.16 -11.11
CA ALA A 66 -4.79 -11.20 -12.15
C ALA A 66 -3.97 -9.91 -11.95
N LYS A 67 -3.44 -9.36 -13.05
CA LYS A 67 -2.88 -8.01 -13.06
C LYS A 67 -4.00 -7.04 -12.68
N SER A 68 -3.73 -6.22 -11.69
CA SER A 68 -4.61 -5.15 -11.24
C SER A 68 -3.97 -3.81 -11.57
N ASP A 69 -4.81 -2.80 -11.77
CA ASP A 69 -4.36 -1.43 -11.85
C ASP A 69 -3.72 -0.99 -10.52
N PHE A 70 -2.78 -0.07 -10.60
CA PHE A 70 -2.18 0.56 -9.42
C PHE A 70 -1.72 1.99 -9.70
N VAL A 71 -1.65 2.77 -8.62
CA VAL A 71 -1.22 4.17 -8.61
C VAL A 71 -0.29 4.37 -7.42
N LEU A 72 0.92 4.88 -7.67
CA LEU A 72 1.86 5.26 -6.62
C LEU A 72 1.65 6.73 -6.22
N ASP A 73 0.46 7.02 -5.70
CA ASP A 73 0.08 8.32 -5.14
C ASP A 73 -0.34 8.14 -3.67
N PRO A 74 0.50 8.57 -2.70
CA PRO A 74 0.19 8.43 -1.28
C PRO A 74 -1.11 9.09 -0.83
N SER A 75 -1.56 10.15 -1.53
CA SER A 75 -2.78 10.89 -1.16
C SER A 75 -4.06 10.08 -1.39
N GLU A 76 -4.00 9.00 -2.16
CA GLU A 76 -5.13 8.06 -2.33
C GLU A 76 -5.44 7.27 -1.03
N LEU A 77 -4.57 7.33 -0.03
CA LEU A 77 -4.73 6.71 1.28
C LEU A 77 -4.90 7.74 2.41
N GLU A 78 -5.20 9.00 2.09
CA GLU A 78 -5.59 10.00 3.10
C GLU A 78 -6.85 9.52 3.85
N GLY A 79 -6.83 9.58 5.19
CA GLY A 79 -7.91 9.08 6.05
C GLY A 79 -7.88 7.57 6.33
N GLU A 80 -6.94 6.81 5.75
CA GLU A 80 -6.75 5.38 6.00
C GLU A 80 -5.69 5.11 7.09
N GLY A 81 -5.34 6.12 7.90
CA GLY A 81 -4.36 6.01 8.98
C GLY A 81 -4.63 4.87 9.95
N ASP A 82 -5.87 4.74 10.42
CA ASP A 82 -6.26 3.66 11.35
C ASP A 82 -6.05 2.27 10.71
N TYR A 83 -6.48 2.09 9.45
CA TYR A 83 -6.33 0.83 8.72
C TYR A 83 -4.86 0.44 8.56
N ILE A 84 -4.00 1.38 8.19
CA ILE A 84 -2.56 1.10 8.01
C ILE A 84 -1.88 0.88 9.36
N CYS A 85 -2.25 1.64 10.40
CA CYS A 85 -1.73 1.48 11.76
C CYS A 85 -2.01 0.08 12.32
N ASP A 86 -3.19 -0.50 12.06
CA ASP A 86 -3.53 -1.87 12.48
C ASP A 86 -2.57 -2.93 11.89
N HIS A 87 -1.90 -2.62 10.77
CA HIS A 87 -0.95 -3.51 10.12
C HIS A 87 0.51 -3.28 10.56
N GLU A 88 0.82 -2.18 11.26
CA GLU A 88 2.17 -1.91 11.77
C GLU A 88 2.63 -2.95 12.79
N GLU A 89 1.71 -3.47 13.63
CA GLU A 89 2.02 -4.55 14.58
C GLU A 89 2.37 -5.86 13.86
N ILE A 90 1.67 -6.16 12.76
CA ILE A 90 1.89 -7.37 11.95
C ILE A 90 3.25 -7.30 11.25
N VAL A 91 3.59 -6.13 10.70
CA VAL A 91 4.86 -5.90 10.02
C VAL A 91 6.02 -5.74 11.01
N GLY A 92 5.74 -5.28 12.23
CA GLY A 92 6.72 -5.03 13.27
C GLY A 92 7.49 -3.72 13.10
N GLY A 93 6.90 -2.73 12.43
CA GLY A 93 7.54 -1.44 12.12
C GLY A 93 6.52 -0.42 11.62
N LYS A 94 6.93 0.85 11.54
CA LYS A 94 6.03 1.90 11.07
C LYS A 94 5.87 1.87 9.56
N LEU A 95 4.69 2.23 9.09
CA LEU A 95 4.32 2.17 7.68
C LEU A 95 4.02 3.56 7.12
N PHE A 96 4.47 3.79 5.89
CA PHE A 96 4.15 4.99 5.13
C PHE A 96 3.44 4.60 3.83
N PRO A 97 2.34 5.27 3.46
CA PRO A 97 1.61 4.97 2.23
C PRO A 97 2.42 5.32 0.98
N LEU A 98 2.44 4.42 0.01
CA LEU A 98 2.99 4.66 -1.33
C LEU A 98 1.89 4.91 -2.37
N GLY A 99 0.71 4.33 -2.15
CA GLY A 99 -0.47 4.49 -3.02
C GLY A 99 -1.35 3.25 -2.99
N THR A 100 -2.11 3.01 -4.04
CA THR A 100 -3.15 1.97 -4.07
C THR A 100 -3.04 1.04 -5.26
N ALA A 101 -3.62 -0.16 -5.11
CA ALA A 101 -3.84 -1.12 -6.18
C ALA A 101 -5.31 -1.58 -6.21
N ASN A 102 -5.69 -2.34 -7.24
CA ASN A 102 -7.00 -2.97 -7.35
C ASN A 102 -8.15 -1.95 -7.26
N ARG A 103 -8.06 -0.87 -8.06
CA ARG A 103 -9.02 0.25 -8.08
C ARG A 103 -9.18 0.96 -6.74
N GLY A 104 -8.07 1.19 -6.04
CA GLY A 104 -8.08 1.91 -4.77
C GLY A 104 -8.47 1.07 -3.55
N LYS A 105 -8.61 -0.25 -3.71
CA LYS A 105 -9.05 -1.13 -2.60
C LYS A 105 -7.91 -1.66 -1.76
N ASP A 106 -6.75 -1.80 -2.38
CA ASP A 106 -5.60 -2.41 -1.74
C ASP A 106 -4.58 -1.32 -1.46
N ALA A 107 -3.95 -1.35 -0.28
CA ALA A 107 -2.93 -0.38 0.09
C ALA A 107 -1.53 -0.90 -0.28
N LEU A 108 -0.71 -0.01 -0.84
CA LEU A 108 0.71 -0.20 -1.05
C LEU A 108 1.46 0.68 -0.06
N VAL A 109 2.32 0.08 0.76
CA VAL A 109 2.99 0.78 1.86
C VAL A 109 4.47 0.41 1.91
N VAL A 110 5.26 1.21 2.63
CA VAL A 110 6.70 0.97 2.86
C VAL A 110 7.06 1.18 4.32
N ASP A 111 8.00 0.39 4.83
CA ASP A 111 8.57 0.60 6.16
C ASP A 111 9.76 1.59 6.15
N GLU A 112 10.26 1.90 7.35
CA GLU A 112 11.46 2.71 7.58
C GLU A 112 12.77 2.13 6.99
N HIS A 113 12.78 0.84 6.63
CA HIS A 113 13.92 0.15 6.03
C HIS A 113 13.85 0.11 4.50
N GLY A 114 12.71 0.46 3.92
CA GLY A 114 12.46 0.45 2.48
C GLY A 114 11.87 -0.86 1.97
N HIS A 115 11.47 -1.78 2.85
CA HIS A 115 10.69 -2.95 2.46
C HIS A 115 9.29 -2.51 2.08
N ALA A 116 8.76 -3.08 1.01
CA ALA A 116 7.47 -2.72 0.48
C ALA A 116 6.43 -3.81 0.80
N TYR A 117 5.19 -3.40 0.99
CA TYR A 117 4.09 -4.29 1.32
C TYR A 117 2.87 -3.99 0.47
N TRP A 118 2.13 -5.05 0.16
CA TRP A 118 0.80 -4.97 -0.42
C TRP A 118 -0.19 -5.55 0.59
N LEU A 119 -1.09 -4.68 1.06
CA LEU A 119 -2.16 -5.01 2.00
C LEU A 119 -3.45 -5.17 1.20
N ASN A 120 -4.07 -6.35 1.27
CA ASN A 120 -5.34 -6.62 0.62
C ASN A 120 -6.16 -7.66 1.41
N ASP A 121 -7.37 -7.97 0.91
CA ASP A 121 -8.27 -8.98 1.50
C ASP A 121 -7.65 -10.39 1.59
N GLY A 122 -6.55 -10.67 0.90
CA GLY A 122 -5.81 -11.93 0.98
C GLY A 122 -4.72 -11.95 2.05
N GLY A 123 -4.42 -10.80 2.67
CA GLY A 123 -3.42 -10.65 3.72
C GLY A 123 -2.32 -9.63 3.39
N VAL A 124 -1.19 -9.79 4.08
CA VAL A 124 -0.01 -8.91 3.97
C VAL A 124 1.08 -9.61 3.17
N PHE A 125 1.43 -9.03 2.03
CA PHE A 125 2.48 -9.53 1.14
C PHE A 125 3.73 -8.65 1.24
N PHE A 126 4.86 -9.28 1.56
CA PHE A 126 6.17 -8.66 1.68
C PHE A 126 6.95 -8.69 0.35
N TYR A 127 7.66 -7.59 0.09
CA TYR A 127 8.63 -7.40 -0.98
C TYR A 127 9.89 -6.75 -0.41
N GLN A 128 11.04 -7.13 -0.96
CA GLN A 128 12.33 -6.66 -0.46
C GLN A 128 12.52 -5.16 -0.66
N ASP A 129 11.97 -4.61 -1.74
CA ASP A 129 11.97 -3.19 -2.03
C ASP A 129 10.80 -2.81 -2.97
N CYS A 130 10.65 -1.51 -3.19
CA CYS A 130 9.61 -0.97 -4.05
C CYS A 130 9.75 -1.39 -5.51
N GLU A 131 10.97 -1.65 -6.00
CA GLU A 131 11.16 -2.12 -7.37
C GLU A 131 10.62 -3.54 -7.54
N GLU A 132 10.90 -4.45 -6.60
CA GLU A 132 10.32 -5.79 -6.60
C GLU A 132 8.79 -5.75 -6.56
N LEU A 133 8.21 -4.87 -5.74
CA LEU A 133 6.76 -4.65 -5.68
C LEU A 133 6.22 -4.24 -7.06
N VAL A 134 6.76 -3.18 -7.67
CA VAL A 134 6.29 -2.65 -8.96
C VAL A 134 6.40 -3.71 -10.06
N VAL A 135 7.54 -4.39 -10.16
CA VAL A 135 7.75 -5.46 -11.15
C VAL A 135 6.76 -6.60 -10.94
N SER A 136 6.48 -6.96 -9.69
CA SER A 136 5.54 -8.02 -9.35
C SER A 136 4.10 -7.64 -9.71
N LEU A 137 3.66 -6.40 -9.44
CA LEU A 137 2.34 -5.90 -9.83
C LEU A 137 2.15 -5.93 -11.35
N ILE A 138 3.15 -5.46 -12.12
CA ILE A 138 3.11 -5.48 -13.60
C ILE A 138 3.03 -6.89 -14.17
N ARG A 139 3.66 -7.86 -13.50
CA ARG A 139 3.61 -9.28 -13.88
C ARG A 139 2.37 -10.01 -13.35
N GLY A 140 1.67 -9.44 -12.38
CA GLY A 140 0.64 -10.14 -11.60
C GLY A 140 1.24 -11.30 -10.81
N LYS A 141 2.44 -11.11 -10.26
CA LYS A 141 3.13 -12.06 -9.39
C LYS A 141 2.88 -11.66 -7.93
N LYS A 142 2.69 -12.63 -7.04
CA LYS A 142 2.50 -12.34 -5.61
C LYS A 142 3.84 -12.27 -4.87
N GLY A 143 3.91 -11.37 -3.89
CA GLY A 143 5.01 -11.32 -2.93
C GLY A 143 4.98 -12.48 -1.92
N LYS A 144 5.88 -12.42 -0.94
CA LYS A 144 5.90 -13.40 0.16
C LYS A 144 4.78 -13.08 1.13
N LEU A 145 3.80 -13.97 1.27
CA LEU A 145 2.76 -13.82 2.30
C LEU A 145 3.40 -13.91 3.70
N ILE A 146 3.22 -12.88 4.52
CA ILE A 146 3.71 -12.84 5.90
C ILE A 146 2.58 -12.93 6.93
N TRP A 147 1.36 -12.54 6.55
CA TRP A 147 0.17 -12.70 7.37
C TRP A 147 -1.05 -12.95 6.50
N PRO A 148 -1.78 -14.07 6.66
CA PRO A 148 -3.06 -14.27 6.00
C PRO A 148 -4.14 -13.41 6.67
N GLU A 149 -5.02 -12.78 5.90
CA GLU A 149 -6.30 -12.30 6.45
C GLU A 149 -7.12 -13.55 6.78
N GLU A 150 -7.16 -13.92 8.07
CA GLU A 150 -7.90 -15.10 8.51
C GLU A 150 -9.39 -14.80 8.48
N ASN A 151 -10.01 -14.90 7.29
CA ASN A 151 -11.44 -14.78 6.98
C ASN A 151 -12.36 -14.81 8.22
N THR A 152 -12.50 -13.68 8.92
CA THR A 152 -13.45 -13.54 10.03
C THR A 152 -14.81 -13.16 9.46
N SER A 153 -15.33 -14.01 8.58
CA SER A 153 -16.75 -13.98 8.20
C SER A 153 -17.38 -15.34 8.39
N SER A 154 -17.86 -15.58 9.61
CA SER A 154 -19.13 -16.24 9.85
C SER A 154 -19.79 -15.63 11.09
N PRO A 155 -21.13 -15.50 11.09
CA PRO A 155 -21.87 -14.41 11.69
C PRO A 155 -21.97 -14.54 13.21
N THR A 156 -21.97 -13.42 13.91
CA THR A 156 -22.55 -13.33 15.25
C THR A 156 -24.02 -13.78 15.18
N PRO A 157 -24.45 -14.87 15.83
CA PRO A 157 -25.84 -14.97 16.21
C PRO A 157 -26.06 -13.91 17.29
N SER A 158 -26.71 -12.82 16.93
CA SER A 158 -27.26 -11.83 17.86
C SER A 158 -28.00 -12.56 18.99
N PRO A 159 -27.58 -12.47 20.26
CA PRO A 159 -28.46 -12.83 21.35
C PRO A 159 -29.46 -11.69 21.50
N SER A 160 -30.61 -11.81 20.83
CA SER A 160 -31.82 -11.12 21.25
C SER A 160 -32.17 -11.59 22.67
N SER A 161 -31.83 -10.79 23.66
CA SER A 161 -32.49 -10.80 24.98
C SER A 161 -32.45 -9.40 25.59
N PRO A 162 -33.60 -8.85 26.02
CA PRO A 162 -33.69 -7.52 26.60
C PRO A 162 -33.28 -7.60 28.08
N GLY A 163 -32.29 -6.80 28.48
CA GLY A 163 -31.83 -6.77 29.86
C GLY A 163 -31.02 -5.53 30.19
N THR A 164 -31.72 -4.47 30.57
CA THR A 164 -31.38 -3.47 31.60
C THR A 164 -29.97 -2.86 31.64
N LYS A 165 -29.91 -1.53 31.39
CA LYS A 165 -28.80 -0.59 31.70
C LYS A 165 -28.20 -0.80 33.10
N PRO A 166 -26.92 -0.45 33.30
CA PRO A 166 -26.69 0.83 33.99
C PRO A 166 -25.61 1.74 33.37
N ILE A 167 -25.81 3.02 33.67
CA ILE A 167 -25.04 4.24 33.44
C ILE A 167 -23.73 4.20 34.22
N PHE A 168 -22.57 4.60 33.64
CA PHE A 168 -21.53 5.41 34.32
C PHE A 168 -20.59 6.12 33.31
N PRO A 169 -20.10 7.34 33.61
CA PRO A 169 -19.21 8.13 32.75
C PRO A 169 -17.72 7.78 32.94
N CYS A 170 -16.94 7.88 31.87
CA CYS A 170 -15.47 7.79 31.93
C CYS A 170 -14.88 9.12 32.44
N SER A 171 -13.99 9.02 33.42
CA SER A 171 -13.11 10.08 33.92
C SER A 171 -11.83 10.18 33.10
#